data_AF-A0A9N9IGF3-F1
#
_entry.id   AF-A0A9N9IGF3-F1
#
_cell.length_a   1.000
_cell.length_b   1.000
_cell.length_c   1.000
_cell.angle_alpha   90.00
_cell.angle_beta   90.00
_cell.angle_gamma   90.00
#
_symmetry.space_group_name_H-M   'P 1'
#
loop_
_entity.id
_entity.type
_entity.pdbx_description
1 polymer ?
#
loop_
_entity_poly.entity_id
_entity_poly.type
_entity_poly.pdbx_seq_one_letter_code
_entity_poly.pdbx_strand_id
1 'polypeptide(L)'
;SLSNSDDSNYPTKISTWSQYIVSCRVDLNYVYFKVQLQTSDGNGWFGMGFGPEDEGMKGAEFIIGIVSNGNVTLENYHADVGGYHPPIRDSDSDQDPTIVPKVSMSDNSAVTVEFKRLLKPPGRKPITNGDMK
;
A
#
# COMPACT_ATOMS: atom_id res chain seq x y z
N SER A 1 -5.25 8.48 17.53
CA SER A 1 -5.98 7.23 17.23
C SER A 1 -6.51 7.32 15.81
N LEU A 2 -6.47 6.23 15.05
CA LEU A 2 -7.05 6.18 13.71
C LEU A 2 -8.58 6.18 13.82
N SER A 3 -9.26 7.06 13.08
CA SER A 3 -10.73 7.16 13.10
C SER A 3 -11.36 6.12 12.16
N ASN A 4 -12.18 5.22 12.70
CA ASN A 4 -12.91 4.19 11.97
C ASN A 4 -14.23 4.70 11.31
N SER A 5 -14.27 5.92 10.81
CA SER A 5 -15.47 6.43 10.14
C SER A 5 -15.68 5.74 8.79
N ASP A 6 -16.91 5.31 8.49
CA ASP A 6 -17.29 4.78 7.18
C ASP A 6 -17.03 5.85 6.10
N ASP A 7 -16.09 5.55 5.19
CA ASP A 7 -15.80 6.38 4.02
C ASP A 7 -16.49 5.76 2.80
N SER A 8 -17.60 6.35 2.38
CA SER A 8 -18.39 5.84 1.25
C SER A 8 -17.63 5.80 -0.08
N ASN A 9 -16.51 6.52 -0.21
CA ASN A 9 -15.67 6.46 -1.39
C ASN A 9 -14.81 5.18 -1.42
N TYR A 10 -14.47 4.64 -0.27
CA TYR A 10 -13.66 3.42 -0.12
C TYR A 10 -14.45 2.37 0.67
N PRO A 11 -15.46 1.74 0.03
CA PRO A 11 -16.45 0.92 0.71
C PRO A 11 -15.88 -0.39 1.26
N THR A 12 -14.70 -0.81 0.82
CA THR A 12 -14.05 -2.06 1.25
C THR A 12 -12.91 -1.76 2.20
N LYS A 13 -12.92 -2.43 3.36
CA LYS A 13 -11.83 -2.40 4.34
C LYS A 13 -11.10 -3.73 4.31
N ILE A 14 -9.79 -3.70 4.07
CA ILE A 14 -8.96 -4.91 3.89
C ILE A 14 -8.35 -5.33 5.23
N SER A 15 -7.82 -4.39 6.01
CA SER A 15 -7.13 -4.74 7.26
C SER A 15 -7.21 -3.67 8.34
N THR A 16 -7.16 -4.11 9.60
CA THR A 16 -7.00 -3.26 10.79
C THR A 16 -5.88 -3.79 11.66
N TRP A 17 -4.72 -3.15 11.58
CA TRP A 17 -3.64 -3.34 12.55
C TRP A 17 -3.65 -2.17 13.53
N SER A 18 -3.03 -2.31 14.70
CA SER A 18 -2.96 -1.20 15.68
C SER A 18 -2.30 0.06 15.11
N GLN A 19 -1.52 -0.08 14.03
CA GLN A 19 -0.72 0.98 13.44
C GLN A 19 -1.25 1.51 12.10
N TYR A 20 -2.06 0.76 11.35
CA TYR A 20 -2.67 1.29 10.12
C TYR A 20 -3.97 0.58 9.69
N ILE A 21 -4.75 1.31 8.89
CA ILE A 21 -5.98 0.86 8.24
C ILE A 21 -5.77 0.93 6.73
N VAL A 22 -6.18 -0.12 6.00
CA VAL A 22 -6.23 -0.11 4.54
C VAL A 22 -7.66 -0.27 4.07
N SER A 23 -8.10 0.64 3.23
CA SER A 23 -9.36 0.56 2.50
C SER A 23 -9.11 0.65 1.00
N CYS A 24 -10.00 0.08 0.20
CA CYS A 24 -9.88 0.10 -1.25
C CYS A 24 -11.21 0.37 -1.96
N ARG A 25 -11.08 0.79 -3.21
CA ARG A 25 -12.15 0.80 -4.22
C ARG A 25 -11.54 0.39 -5.55
N VAL A 26 -12.34 -0.21 -6.42
CA VAL A 26 -11.90 -0.74 -7.71
C VAL A 26 -12.73 -0.13 -8.81
N ASP A 27 -12.09 0.23 -9.93
CA ASP A 27 -12.76 0.52 -11.20
C ASP A 27 -12.33 -0.49 -12.28
N LEU A 28 -12.63 -0.21 -13.55
CA LEU A 28 -12.33 -1.12 -14.65
C LEU A 28 -10.83 -1.37 -14.87
N ASN A 29 -9.96 -0.44 -14.47
CA ASN A 29 -8.53 -0.46 -14.79
C ASN A 29 -7.63 -0.40 -13.54
N TYR A 30 -8.11 0.20 -12.46
CA TYR A 30 -7.32 0.52 -11.28
C TYR A 30 -7.95 -0.02 -10.00
N VAL A 31 -7.08 -0.36 -9.07
CA VAL A 31 -7.39 -0.36 -7.65
C VAL A 31 -6.88 0.94 -7.05
N TYR A 32 -7.70 1.56 -6.22
CA TYR A 32 -7.32 2.71 -5.40
C TYR A 32 -7.27 2.26 -3.96
N PHE A 33 -6.19 2.60 -3.29
CA PHE A 33 -5.98 2.35 -1.88
C PHE A 33 -5.98 3.64 -1.11
N LYS A 34 -6.58 3.58 0.08
CA LYS A 34 -6.46 4.58 1.13
C LYS A 34 -5.83 3.92 2.33
N VAL A 35 -4.65 4.39 2.71
CA VAL A 35 -3.90 3.92 3.88
C VAL A 35 -3.88 5.02 4.91
N GLN A 36 -4.38 4.72 6.11
CA GLN A 36 -4.27 5.60 7.26
C GLN A 36 -3.24 4.98 8.21
N LEU A 37 -2.08 5.62 8.34
CA LEU A 37 -0.93 5.13 9.11
C LEU A 37 -0.69 6.04 10.32
N GLN A 38 -0.61 5.45 11.51
CA GLN A 38 -0.10 6.12 12.69
C GLN A 38 1.43 6.20 12.58
N THR A 39 1.97 7.41 12.67
CA THR A 39 3.41 7.70 12.60
C THR A 39 3.96 8.19 13.93
N SER A 40 5.28 8.12 14.07
CA SER A 40 6.02 8.80 15.13
C SER A 40 6.60 10.08 14.55
N ASP A 41 6.05 11.24 14.96
CA ASP A 41 6.49 12.56 14.52
C ASP A 41 6.58 12.72 12.98
N GLY A 42 5.60 12.17 12.26
CA GLY A 42 5.58 12.20 10.80
C GLY A 42 6.57 11.26 10.12
N ASN A 43 7.11 10.28 10.84
CA ASN A 43 7.99 9.23 10.31
C ASN A 43 7.38 7.84 10.54
N GLY A 44 7.46 7.00 9.53
CA GLY A 44 6.91 5.64 9.56
C GLY A 44 6.92 4.99 8.20
N TRP A 45 6.39 3.78 8.11
CA TRP A 45 6.25 3.07 6.85
C TRP A 45 5.06 2.12 6.89
N PHE A 46 4.56 1.75 5.73
CA PHE A 46 3.62 0.63 5.55
C PHE A 46 4.04 -0.21 4.35
N GLY A 47 3.71 -1.49 4.37
CA GLY A 47 3.96 -2.41 3.27
C GLY A 47 2.70 -3.22 2.96
N MET A 48 2.41 -3.40 1.68
CA MET A 48 1.31 -4.21 1.18
C MET A 48 1.86 -5.24 0.20
N GLY A 49 1.71 -6.52 0.51
CA GLY A 49 2.17 -7.64 -0.33
C GLY A 49 1.04 -8.24 -1.17
N PHE A 50 1.38 -8.75 -2.35
CA PHE A 50 0.43 -9.30 -3.33
C PHE A 50 0.96 -10.58 -3.96
N GLY A 51 0.05 -11.52 -4.21
CA GLY A 51 0.32 -12.75 -4.96
C GLY A 51 1.54 -13.57 -4.49
N PRO A 52 1.66 -13.90 -3.18
CA PRO A 52 2.69 -14.81 -2.71
C PRO A 52 2.50 -16.22 -3.31
N GLU A 53 3.60 -16.96 -3.43
CA GLU A 53 3.61 -18.37 -3.88
C GLU A 53 3.38 -19.36 -2.72
N ASP A 54 3.52 -18.89 -1.49
CA ASP A 54 3.31 -19.64 -0.26
C ASP A 54 2.53 -18.81 0.78
N GLU A 55 2.34 -19.37 1.97
CA GLU A 55 1.71 -18.67 3.10
C GLU A 55 2.61 -17.56 3.70
N GLY A 56 3.80 -17.35 3.12
CA GLY A 56 4.76 -16.34 3.50
C GLY A 56 4.82 -15.21 2.47
N MET A 57 6.03 -14.74 2.22
CA MET A 57 6.31 -13.63 1.30
C MET A 57 6.94 -14.11 0.00
N LYS A 58 7.15 -15.42 -0.19
CA LYS A 58 7.93 -15.92 -1.33
C LYS A 58 7.26 -15.55 -2.64
N GLY A 59 8.05 -14.99 -3.56
CA GLY A 59 7.59 -14.56 -4.87
C GLY A 59 6.57 -13.41 -4.84
N ALA A 60 6.23 -12.85 -3.69
CA ALA A 60 5.28 -11.74 -3.61
C ALA A 60 5.86 -10.46 -4.21
N GLU A 61 4.97 -9.61 -4.71
CA GLU A 61 5.27 -8.21 -5.01
C GLU A 61 4.77 -7.34 -3.86
N PHE A 62 5.40 -6.18 -3.67
CA PHE A 62 5.03 -5.25 -2.63
C PHE A 62 4.93 -3.83 -3.14
N ILE A 63 4.03 -3.08 -2.51
CA ILE A 63 4.07 -1.63 -2.48
C ILE A 63 4.48 -1.23 -1.08
N ILE A 64 5.54 -0.43 -0.97
CA ILE A 64 5.99 0.11 0.31
C ILE A 64 5.88 1.63 0.26
N GLY A 65 5.19 2.18 1.26
CA GLY A 65 5.11 3.61 1.50
C GLY A 65 6.02 4.00 2.64
N ILE A 66 6.94 4.93 2.39
CA ILE A 66 7.84 5.48 3.41
C ILE A 66 7.38 6.92 3.70
N VAL A 67 7.12 7.20 4.96
CA VAL A 67 6.80 8.53 5.46
C VAL A 67 8.03 9.13 6.10
N SER A 68 8.45 10.29 5.64
CA SER A 68 9.57 11.06 6.19
C SER A 68 9.19 12.52 6.33
N ASN A 69 9.14 13.00 7.58
CA ASN A 69 8.68 14.35 7.93
C ASN A 69 7.33 14.70 7.28
N GLY A 70 6.38 13.77 7.29
CA GLY A 70 5.04 13.91 6.70
C GLY A 70 4.98 13.80 5.16
N ASN A 71 6.12 13.74 4.47
CA ASN A 71 6.18 13.46 3.04
C ASN A 71 6.15 11.96 2.80
N VAL A 72 5.54 11.53 1.70
CA VAL A 72 5.36 10.11 1.38
C VAL A 72 6.03 9.80 0.04
N THR A 73 6.85 8.75 0.03
CA THR A 73 7.29 8.08 -1.19
C THR A 73 6.59 6.72 -1.30
N LEU A 74 6.27 6.30 -2.52
CA LEU A 74 5.72 4.98 -2.81
C LEU A 74 6.55 4.32 -3.90
N GLU A 75 6.92 3.07 -3.67
CA GLU A 75 7.77 2.32 -4.58
C GLU A 75 7.37 0.84 -4.61
N ASN A 76 7.68 0.17 -5.72
CA ASN A 76 7.52 -1.27 -5.83
C ASN A 76 8.74 -2.01 -5.31
N TYR A 77 8.46 -3.16 -4.72
CA TYR A 77 9.47 -4.12 -4.32
C TYR A 77 9.02 -5.52 -4.72
N HIS A 78 9.95 -6.45 -4.75
CA HIS A 78 9.67 -7.88 -4.89
C HIS A 78 10.36 -8.67 -3.79
N ALA A 79 9.81 -9.86 -3.51
CA ALA A 79 10.42 -10.80 -2.60
C ALA A 79 11.75 -11.30 -3.15
N ASP A 80 12.75 -11.42 -2.28
CA ASP A 80 13.98 -12.09 -2.65
C ASP A 80 13.72 -13.58 -2.92
N VAL A 81 14.34 -14.10 -3.97
CA VAL A 81 14.28 -15.50 -4.38
C VAL A 81 15.05 -16.40 -3.39
N GLY A 82 16.00 -15.84 -2.64
CA GLY A 82 16.88 -16.54 -1.70
C GLY A 82 16.30 -16.89 -0.34
N GLY A 83 15.04 -16.55 -0.03
CA GLY A 83 14.37 -16.87 1.24
C GLY A 83 13.77 -15.66 1.93
N TYR A 84 13.48 -15.77 3.23
CA TYR A 84 12.85 -14.71 4.02
C TYR A 84 13.82 -13.56 4.33
N HIS A 85 13.95 -12.63 3.38
CA HIS A 85 14.76 -11.42 3.47
C HIS A 85 13.89 -10.17 3.29
N PRO A 86 14.38 -8.96 3.64
CA PRO A 86 13.71 -7.72 3.29
C PRO A 86 13.43 -7.65 1.78
N PRO A 87 12.26 -7.15 1.35
CA PRO A 87 11.96 -6.97 -0.07
C PRO A 87 12.99 -6.11 -0.79
N ILE A 88 13.24 -6.41 -2.06
CA ILE A 88 14.19 -5.71 -2.93
C ILE A 88 13.44 -4.66 -3.74
N ARG A 89 13.92 -3.42 -3.73
CA ARG A 89 13.32 -2.30 -4.48
C ARG A 89 13.48 -2.52 -6.00
N ASP A 90 12.41 -2.31 -6.75
CA ASP A 90 12.47 -2.28 -8.22
C ASP A 90 13.13 -0.98 -8.70
N SER A 91 14.14 -1.07 -9.55
CA SER A 91 14.78 0.11 -10.18
C SER A 91 13.94 0.73 -11.29
N ASP A 92 13.11 -0.07 -11.96
CA ASP A 92 12.37 0.30 -13.17
C ASP A 92 10.85 0.40 -12.88
N SER A 93 10.49 1.19 -11.86
CA SER A 93 9.08 1.47 -11.57
C SER A 93 8.58 2.63 -12.43
N ASP A 94 8.44 2.40 -13.74
CA ASP A 94 7.76 3.36 -14.61
C ASP A 94 6.27 3.47 -14.20
N GLN A 95 6.00 4.46 -13.35
CA GLN A 95 4.70 5.11 -13.11
C GLN A 95 3.61 4.33 -12.35
N ASP A 96 3.93 3.20 -11.73
CA ASP A 96 3.01 2.41 -10.90
C ASP A 96 3.71 2.03 -9.60
N PRO A 97 3.13 2.18 -8.39
CA PRO A 97 1.89 2.88 -8.06
C PRO A 97 2.02 4.41 -8.18
N THR A 98 0.91 5.10 -8.43
CA THR A 98 0.84 6.57 -8.48
C THR A 98 0.12 7.12 -7.25
N ILE A 99 0.75 8.07 -6.53
CA ILE A 99 0.07 8.86 -5.49
C ILE A 99 -1.07 9.66 -6.14
N VAL A 100 -2.29 9.49 -5.64
CA VAL A 100 -3.41 10.38 -5.98
C VAL A 100 -3.26 11.61 -5.09
N PRO A 101 -3.42 12.85 -5.59
CA PRO A 101 -3.07 14.07 -4.84
C PRO A 101 -3.98 14.27 -3.62
N LYS A 102 -3.65 13.57 -2.52
CA LYS A 102 -4.16 13.73 -1.17
C LYS A 102 -3.28 12.94 -0.21
N VAL A 103 -2.15 13.54 0.17
CA VAL A 103 -1.46 13.18 1.41
C VAL A 103 -1.91 14.20 2.44
N SER A 104 -2.53 13.72 3.52
CA SER A 104 -2.92 14.60 4.62
C SER A 104 -2.32 14.10 5.92
N MET A 105 -1.66 15.01 6.63
CA MET A 105 -1.21 14.81 8.00
C MET A 105 -2.28 15.37 8.94
N SER A 106 -2.66 14.60 9.95
CA SER A 106 -3.46 15.09 11.06
C SER A 106 -2.57 15.45 12.25
N ASP A 107 -3.06 16.33 13.12
CA ASP A 107 -2.38 16.77 14.34
C ASP A 107 -2.06 15.62 15.32
N ASN A 108 -2.65 14.44 15.11
CA ASN A 108 -2.45 13.23 15.91
C ASN A 108 -1.36 12.30 15.35
N SER A 109 -0.41 12.82 14.58
CA SER A 109 0.67 12.05 13.94
C SER A 109 0.16 10.92 13.04
N ALA A 110 -1.03 11.05 12.44
CA ALA A 110 -1.52 10.09 11.45
C ALA A 110 -1.42 10.67 10.04
N VAL A 111 -0.83 9.90 9.13
CA VAL A 111 -0.74 10.16 7.68
C VAL A 111 -1.88 9.41 7.00
N THR A 112 -2.60 10.08 6.11
CA THR A 112 -3.43 9.40 5.10
C THR A 112 -2.75 9.47 3.75
N VAL A 113 -2.59 8.32 3.11
CA VAL A 113 -2.03 8.17 1.76
C VAL A 113 -3.09 7.58 0.86
N GLU A 114 -3.43 8.29 -0.20
CA GLU A 114 -4.25 7.76 -1.29
C GLU A 114 -3.40 7.53 -2.53
N PHE A 115 -3.49 6.34 -3.11
CA PHE A 115 -2.75 5.98 -4.31
C PHE A 115 -3.53 5.00 -5.18
N LYS A 116 -3.12 4.87 -6.43
CA LYS A 116 -3.70 3.93 -7.38
C LYS A 116 -2.63 3.02 -7.96
N ARG A 117 -3.05 1.81 -8.30
CA ARG A 117 -2.27 0.83 -9.05
C ARG A 117 -3.11 0.21 -10.16
N LEU A 118 -2.50 -0.13 -11.30
CA LEU A 118 -3.17 -0.90 -12.35
C LEU A 118 -3.58 -2.28 -11.84
N LEU A 119 -4.77 -2.76 -12.20
CA LEU A 119 -5.16 -4.15 -11.92
C LEU A 119 -4.27 -5.16 -12.65
N LYS A 120 -3.71 -4.77 -13.81
CA LYS A 120 -2.82 -5.58 -14.65
C LYS A 120 -1.62 -4.75 -15.10
N PRO A 121 -0.64 -4.51 -14.22
CA PRO A 121 0.54 -3.72 -14.58
C PRO A 121 1.46 -4.51 -15.52
N PRO A 122 2.05 -3.87 -16.56
CA PRO A 122 3.02 -4.52 -17.42
C PRO A 122 4.22 -5.05 -16.64
N GLY A 123 4.63 -6.29 -16.89
CA GLY A 123 5.81 -6.90 -16.25
C GLY A 123 5.66 -7.23 -14.77
N ARG A 124 4.46 -7.08 -14.19
CA ARG A 124 4.16 -7.31 -12.78
C ARG A 124 2.92 -8.19 -12.59
N LYS A 125 2.75 -8.76 -11.39
CA LYS A 125 1.59 -9.59 -11.05
C LYS A 125 0.30 -8.76 -11.06
N PRO A 126 -0.81 -9.30 -11.58
CA PRO A 126 -2.11 -8.64 -11.48
C PRO A 126 -2.64 -8.69 -10.05
N ILE A 127 -3.39 -7.67 -9.62
CA ILE A 127 -4.16 -7.73 -8.39
C ILE A 127 -5.53 -8.33 -8.72
N THR A 128 -5.91 -9.37 -7.99
CA THR A 128 -7.19 -10.05 -8.14
C THR A 128 -8.09 -9.80 -6.93
N ASN A 129 -9.38 -10.12 -7.05
CA ASN A 129 -10.30 -10.08 -5.90
C ASN A 129 -9.88 -11.03 -4.76
N GLY A 130 -9.02 -12.02 -5.02
CA GLY A 130 -8.47 -12.89 -3.98
C GLY A 130 -7.50 -12.17 -3.05
N ASP A 131 -6.77 -11.16 -3.57
CA ASP A 131 -5.74 -10.42 -2.85
C ASP A 131 -6.31 -9.29 -1.97
N MET A 132 -7.62 -9.03 -2.04
CA MET A 132 -8.29 -7.86 -1.45
C MET A 132 -9.23 -8.22 -0.28
N LYS A 133 -8.89 -9.27 0.47
CA LYS A 133 -9.72 -9.84 1.54
C LYS A 133 -9.06 -9.73 2.91
#